data_AF-A0A367IW32-F1
#
_entry.id   AF-A0A367IW32-F1
#
_cell.length_a   1.000
_cell.length_b   1.000
_cell.length_c   1.000
_cell.angle_alpha   90.00
_cell.angle_beta   90.00
_cell.angle_gamma   90.00
#
_symmetry.space_group_name_H-M   'P 1'
#
loop_
_entity.id
_entity.type
_entity.pdbx_description
1 polymer ?
#
loop_
_entity_poly.entity_id
_entity_poly.type
_entity_poly.pdbx_seq_one_letter_code
_entity_poly.pdbx_strand_id
1 'polypeptide(L)'
;FPHPERARKILERLRDDRGIQAIMKARKWSVGELIELTPFEASILGYNRNAGQLIALRLRTDDLSGFRHYDSIRKVLLHELTHNVWGEHDDNFHALNRQLNKDVVALDWTAHGGHSLGNGSYYNPEEEEVMDDVGYEAGTYRLGGSSVAVLDNDPEARRQLLARATLSRLTKQEEKEMDEGCGSA
;
A
#
# COMPACT_ATOMS: atom_id res chain seq x y z
N PHE A 1 -24.69 2.47 12.36
CA PHE A 1 -23.39 1.87 12.77
C PHE A 1 -22.86 2.57 14.01
N PRO A 2 -22.05 1.92 14.87
CA PRO A 2 -21.43 2.59 16.01
C PRO A 2 -20.48 3.71 15.54
N HIS A 3 -20.43 4.83 16.25
CA HIS A 3 -19.57 5.99 15.95
C HIS A 3 -19.67 6.52 14.50
N PRO A 4 -20.86 6.92 14.01
CA PRO A 4 -21.04 7.42 12.64
C PRO A 4 -20.24 8.71 12.37
N GLU A 5 -20.09 9.57 13.38
CA GLU A 5 -19.28 10.79 13.30
C GLU A 5 -17.81 10.51 12.95
N ARG A 6 -17.26 9.39 13.45
CA ARG A 6 -15.87 9.02 13.17
C ARG A 6 -15.71 8.51 11.73
N ALA A 7 -16.68 7.75 11.23
CA ALA A 7 -16.74 7.34 9.83
C ALA A 7 -16.80 8.56 8.90
N ARG A 8 -17.70 9.51 9.20
CA ARG A 8 -17.82 10.77 8.45
C ARG A 8 -16.51 11.56 8.43
N LYS A 9 -15.83 11.70 9.56
CA LYS A 9 -14.52 12.36 9.63
C LYS A 9 -13.45 11.69 8.76
N ILE A 10 -13.48 10.37 8.64
CA ILE A 10 -12.54 9.64 7.77
C ILE A 10 -12.84 9.95 6.29
N LEU A 11 -14.12 9.95 5.89
CA LEU A 11 -14.54 10.31 4.54
C LEU A 11 -14.20 11.78 4.20
N GLU A 12 -14.46 12.69 5.13
CA GLU A 12 -14.07 14.11 5.00
C GLU A 12 -12.55 14.26 4.87
N ARG A 13 -11.79 13.51 5.66
CA ARG A 13 -10.33 13.50 5.56
C ARG A 13 -9.84 12.98 4.21
N LEU A 14 -10.47 11.95 3.63
CA LEU A 14 -10.14 11.45 2.30
C LEU A 14 -10.47 12.46 1.21
N ARG A 15 -11.63 13.12 1.30
CA ARG A 15 -12.04 14.20 0.40
C ARG A 15 -11.07 15.38 0.44
N ASP A 16 -10.59 15.72 1.63
CA ASP A 16 -9.70 16.86 1.88
C ASP A 16 -8.21 16.49 1.77
N ASP A 17 -7.89 15.24 1.44
CA ASP A 17 -6.53 14.77 1.24
C ASP A 17 -5.93 15.46 0.01
N ARG A 18 -4.85 16.19 0.23
CA ARG A 18 -4.21 17.02 -0.80
C ARG A 18 -3.65 16.21 -1.95
N GLY A 19 -3.12 15.02 -1.67
CA GLY A 19 -2.61 14.12 -2.70
C GLY A 19 -3.76 13.65 -3.60
N ILE A 20 -4.88 13.24 -3.00
CA ILE A 20 -6.08 12.82 -3.75
C ILE A 20 -6.63 13.99 -4.56
N GLN A 21 -6.81 15.17 -3.97
CA GLN A 21 -7.29 16.36 -4.67
C GLN A 21 -6.39 16.75 -5.85
N ALA A 22 -5.06 16.69 -5.67
CA ALA A 22 -4.11 16.99 -6.72
C ALA A 22 -4.20 15.99 -7.89
N ILE A 23 -4.34 14.69 -7.60
CA ILE A 23 -4.57 13.64 -8.60
C ILE A 23 -5.88 13.90 -9.35
N MET A 24 -6.98 14.09 -8.63
CA MET A 24 -8.29 14.33 -9.23
C MET A 24 -8.28 15.57 -10.13
N LYS A 25 -7.62 16.64 -9.71
CA LYS A 25 -7.45 17.87 -10.51
C LYS A 25 -6.60 17.62 -11.76
N ALA A 26 -5.47 16.94 -11.63
CA ALA A 26 -4.56 16.66 -12.74
C ALA A 26 -5.24 15.79 -13.81
N ARG A 27 -6.08 14.84 -13.39
CA ARG A 27 -6.79 13.89 -14.27
C ARG A 27 -8.20 14.34 -14.65
N LYS A 28 -8.66 15.49 -14.15
CA LYS A 28 -10.01 16.03 -14.35
C LYS A 28 -11.11 15.05 -13.94
N TRP A 29 -10.88 14.30 -12.86
CA TRP A 29 -11.86 13.39 -12.29
C TRP A 29 -12.76 14.11 -11.29
N SER A 30 -14.02 13.69 -11.24
CA SER A 30 -15.01 14.13 -10.26
C SER A 30 -15.69 12.92 -9.67
N VAL A 31 -15.80 12.87 -8.34
CA VAL A 31 -16.58 11.84 -7.65
C VAL A 31 -17.87 12.47 -7.14
N GLY A 32 -19.01 11.91 -7.50
CA GLY A 32 -20.32 12.43 -7.11
C GLY A 32 -20.60 12.18 -5.63
N GLU A 33 -20.56 10.91 -5.22
CA GLU A 33 -20.80 10.49 -3.85
C GLU A 33 -19.67 9.59 -3.35
N LEU A 34 -19.18 9.88 -2.13
CA LEU A 34 -18.21 9.03 -1.43
C LEU A 34 -18.87 8.54 -0.14
N ILE A 35 -19.14 7.24 -0.04
CA ILE A 35 -19.95 6.66 1.04
C ILE A 35 -19.21 5.54 1.79
N GLU A 36 -19.67 5.26 3.01
CA GLU A 36 -19.25 4.07 3.77
C GLU A 36 -20.01 2.84 3.28
N LEU A 37 -19.28 1.77 3.00
CA LEU A 37 -19.81 0.46 2.60
C LEU A 37 -20.45 -0.27 3.79
N THR A 38 -21.54 -0.99 3.54
CA THR A 38 -22.27 -1.65 4.63
C THR A 38 -21.50 -2.88 5.13
N PRO A 39 -21.47 -3.15 6.44
CA PRO A 39 -20.72 -4.28 6.98
C PRO A 39 -21.27 -5.66 6.57
N PHE A 40 -22.48 -5.70 5.99
CA PHE A 40 -23.10 -6.93 5.49
C PHE A 40 -22.44 -7.41 4.18
N GLU A 41 -21.80 -6.50 3.45
CA GLU A 41 -21.02 -6.79 2.25
C GLU A 41 -19.57 -7.13 2.65
N ALA A 42 -19.41 -8.14 3.51
CA ALA A 42 -18.17 -8.49 4.20
C ALA A 42 -17.06 -9.03 3.27
N SER A 43 -17.33 -9.31 2.00
CA SER A 43 -16.32 -9.70 1.01
C SER A 43 -15.57 -8.53 0.37
N ILE A 44 -16.19 -7.34 0.25
CA ILE A 44 -15.64 -6.24 -0.55
C ILE A 44 -15.11 -5.06 0.27
N LEU A 45 -13.92 -4.58 -0.09
CA LEU A 45 -13.23 -3.41 0.46
C LEU A 45 -13.71 -2.10 -0.16
N GLY A 46 -14.14 -2.13 -1.41
CA GLY A 46 -14.65 -0.96 -2.12
C GLY A 46 -15.31 -1.34 -3.44
N TYR A 47 -16.01 -0.37 -4.02
CA TYR A 47 -16.45 -0.43 -5.42
C TYR A 47 -16.65 0.98 -5.98
N ASN A 48 -16.53 1.08 -7.31
CA ASN A 48 -16.80 2.30 -8.08
C ASN A 48 -17.95 2.08 -9.07
N ARG A 49 -19.03 2.83 -8.90
CA ARG A 49 -20.19 2.81 -9.81
C ARG A 49 -20.10 3.94 -10.84
N ASN A 50 -20.24 3.58 -12.12
CA ASN A 50 -20.32 4.50 -13.26
C ASN A 50 -19.15 5.51 -13.31
N ALA A 51 -17.92 5.01 -13.21
CA ALA A 51 -16.69 5.81 -13.37
C ALA A 51 -16.68 7.09 -12.51
N GLY A 52 -16.98 6.94 -11.22
CA GLY A 52 -16.91 8.01 -10.23
C GLY A 52 -18.25 8.63 -9.86
N GLN A 53 -19.38 8.12 -10.36
CA GLN A 53 -20.68 8.61 -9.88
C GLN A 53 -20.84 8.35 -8.37
N LEU A 54 -20.51 7.14 -7.93
CA LEU A 54 -20.51 6.75 -6.52
C LEU A 54 -19.33 5.84 -6.25
N ILE A 55 -18.57 6.16 -5.21
CA ILE A 55 -17.52 5.29 -4.67
C ILE A 55 -17.90 4.92 -3.23
N ALA A 56 -17.95 3.63 -2.95
CA ALA A 56 -18.18 3.12 -1.61
C ALA A 56 -16.89 2.48 -1.07
N LEU A 57 -16.56 2.78 0.19
CA LEU A 57 -15.35 2.26 0.84
C LEU A 57 -15.69 1.58 2.16
N ARG A 58 -15.05 0.44 2.42
CA ARG A 58 -15.06 -0.19 3.73
C ARG A 58 -14.15 0.57 4.68
N LEU A 59 -14.76 1.24 5.65
CA LEU A 59 -14.02 1.97 6.69
C LEU A 59 -13.76 1.12 7.94
N ARG A 60 -14.56 0.07 8.16
CA ARG A 60 -14.58 -0.72 9.40
C ARG A 60 -13.79 -2.01 9.28
N THR A 61 -13.31 -2.47 10.43
CA THR A 61 -12.79 -3.83 10.59
C THR A 61 -13.93 -4.84 10.55
N ASP A 62 -13.61 -6.11 10.27
CA ASP A 62 -14.63 -7.14 10.03
C ASP A 62 -15.40 -7.52 11.30
N ASP A 63 -14.81 -7.30 12.47
CA ASP A 63 -15.42 -7.45 13.79
C ASP A 63 -16.27 -6.22 14.22
N LEU A 64 -16.31 -5.17 13.39
CA LEU A 64 -16.99 -3.89 13.64
C LEU A 64 -16.57 -3.17 14.92
N SER A 65 -15.49 -3.61 15.56
CA SER A 65 -14.96 -3.02 16.79
C SER A 65 -14.22 -1.70 16.53
N GLY A 66 -13.73 -1.50 15.29
CA GLY A 66 -12.89 -0.38 14.94
C GLY A 66 -12.94 0.02 13.47
N PHE A 67 -11.95 0.85 13.12
CA PHE A 67 -11.75 1.38 11.79
C PHE A 67 -10.43 0.87 11.23
N ARG A 68 -10.38 0.66 9.91
CA ARG A 68 -9.16 0.31 9.19
C ARG A 68 -8.18 1.48 9.23
N HIS A 69 -6.90 1.18 9.04
CA HIS A 69 -5.87 2.21 8.95
C HIS A 69 -6.15 3.15 7.77
N TYR A 70 -5.92 4.45 7.99
CA TYR A 70 -6.16 5.48 6.97
C TYR A 70 -5.43 5.18 5.66
N ASP A 71 -4.17 4.74 5.73
CA ASP A 71 -3.37 4.43 4.55
C ASP A 71 -3.96 3.27 3.74
N SER A 72 -4.49 2.24 4.41
CA SER A 72 -5.19 1.14 3.74
C SER A 72 -6.46 1.65 3.04
N ILE A 73 -7.26 2.49 3.69
CA ILE A 73 -8.48 3.05 3.09
C ILE A 73 -8.13 3.96 1.90
N ARG A 74 -7.05 4.75 2.01
CA ARG A 74 -6.54 5.59 0.92
C ARG A 74 -6.08 4.76 -0.28
N LYS A 75 -5.37 3.64 -0.05
CA LYS A 75 -5.00 2.70 -1.13
C LYS A 75 -6.25 2.16 -1.84
N VAL A 76 -7.30 1.79 -1.11
CA VAL A 76 -8.58 1.34 -1.70
C VAL A 76 -9.21 2.44 -2.53
N LEU A 77 -9.29 3.67 -2.03
CA LEU A 77 -9.81 4.79 -2.82
C LEU A 77 -9.04 5.02 -4.14
N LEU A 78 -7.71 4.88 -4.14
CA LEU A 78 -6.91 5.03 -5.37
C LEU A 78 -7.15 3.87 -6.35
N HIS A 79 -7.34 2.65 -5.84
CA HIS A 79 -7.79 1.51 -6.64
C HIS A 79 -9.15 1.83 -7.28
N GLU A 80 -10.14 2.29 -6.50
CA GLU A 80 -11.45 2.65 -7.02
C GLU A 80 -11.39 3.79 -8.05
N LEU A 81 -10.55 4.81 -7.84
CA LEU A 81 -10.36 5.89 -8.81
C LEU A 81 -9.75 5.40 -10.13
N THR A 82 -8.97 4.33 -10.10
CA THR A 82 -8.43 3.70 -11.32
C THR A 82 -9.56 3.15 -12.20
N HIS A 83 -10.66 2.69 -11.58
CA HIS A 83 -11.87 2.26 -12.28
C HIS A 83 -12.62 3.39 -13.02
N ASN A 84 -12.23 4.66 -12.86
CA ASN A 84 -12.72 5.72 -13.76
C ASN A 84 -12.22 5.58 -15.20
N VAL A 85 -11.16 4.79 -15.42
CA VAL A 85 -10.53 4.60 -16.73
C VAL A 85 -10.55 3.13 -17.15
N TRP A 86 -10.21 2.21 -16.23
CA TRP A 86 -10.06 0.79 -16.53
C TRP A 86 -11.01 -0.05 -15.68
N GLY A 87 -11.95 -0.75 -16.32
CA GLY A 87 -12.89 -1.62 -15.62
C GLY A 87 -12.22 -2.90 -15.08
N GLU A 88 -11.50 -3.62 -15.93
CA GLU A 88 -10.82 -4.87 -15.59
C GLU A 88 -9.47 -4.62 -14.91
N HIS A 89 -9.04 -5.56 -14.06
CA HIS A 89 -7.72 -5.55 -13.42
C HIS A 89 -6.64 -6.09 -14.37
N ASP A 90 -6.38 -5.37 -15.46
CA ASP A 90 -5.33 -5.68 -16.43
C ASP A 90 -3.99 -4.98 -16.07
N ASP A 91 -2.95 -5.21 -16.89
CA ASP A 91 -1.65 -4.58 -16.69
C ASP A 91 -1.72 -3.04 -16.72
N ASN A 92 -2.65 -2.46 -17.49
CA ASN A 92 -2.87 -1.02 -17.57
C ASN A 92 -3.49 -0.48 -16.28
N PHE A 93 -4.47 -1.20 -15.73
CA PHE A 93 -5.05 -0.93 -14.42
C PHE A 93 -3.96 -0.91 -13.35
N HIS A 94 -3.17 -1.97 -13.24
CA HIS A 94 -2.14 -2.06 -12.21
C HIS A 94 -1.05 -1.00 -12.39
N ALA A 95 -0.67 -0.68 -13.64
CA ALA A 95 0.27 0.39 -13.93
C ALA A 95 -0.27 1.74 -13.45
N LEU A 96 -1.54 2.05 -13.74
CA LEU A 96 -2.18 3.27 -13.28
C LEU A 96 -2.30 3.30 -11.76
N ASN A 97 -2.78 2.23 -11.12
CA ASN A 97 -2.92 2.16 -9.66
C ASN A 97 -1.57 2.38 -8.95
N ARG A 98 -0.48 1.74 -9.42
CA ARG A 98 0.87 1.99 -8.88
C ARG A 98 1.33 3.42 -9.09
N GLN A 99 1.01 4.02 -10.24
CA GLN A 99 1.33 5.43 -10.50
C GLN A 99 0.59 6.34 -9.53
N LEU A 100 -0.72 6.15 -9.32
CA LEU A 100 -1.52 6.93 -8.39
C LEU A 100 -1.00 6.84 -6.95
N ASN A 101 -0.59 5.63 -6.51
CA ASN A 101 -0.01 5.42 -5.19
C ASN A 101 1.35 6.14 -5.00
N LYS A 102 2.11 6.36 -6.08
CA LYS A 102 3.33 7.20 -6.02
C LYS A 102 2.97 8.68 -6.03
N ASP A 103 2.04 9.07 -6.90
CA ASP A 103 1.60 10.46 -7.07
C ASP A 103 0.98 11.02 -5.79
N VAL A 104 0.21 10.21 -5.05
CA VAL A 104 -0.46 10.68 -3.81
C VAL A 104 0.56 11.10 -2.75
N VAL A 105 1.69 10.39 -2.68
CA VAL A 105 2.78 10.71 -1.76
C VAL A 105 3.54 11.93 -2.29
N ALA A 106 3.92 11.90 -3.57
CA ALA A 106 4.71 12.97 -4.21
C ALA A 106 3.99 14.33 -4.20
N LEU A 107 2.68 14.36 -4.41
CA LEU A 107 1.87 15.58 -4.48
C LEU A 107 1.45 16.09 -3.11
N ASP A 108 1.61 15.29 -2.05
CA ASP A 108 1.47 15.75 -0.68
C ASP A 108 2.73 16.53 -0.24
N TRP A 109 2.78 17.81 -0.61
CA TRP A 109 3.88 18.71 -0.22
C TRP A 109 3.98 18.91 1.30
N THR A 110 2.93 18.60 2.07
CA THR A 110 2.95 18.62 3.54
C THR A 110 3.61 17.39 4.16
N ALA A 111 3.60 16.25 3.45
CA ALA A 111 4.39 15.08 3.84
C ALA A 111 5.89 15.30 3.61
N HIS A 112 6.26 16.18 2.67
CA HIS A 112 7.63 16.60 2.42
C HIS A 112 8.07 17.74 3.34
N GLY A 113 7.61 17.74 4.59
CA GLY A 113 8.07 18.64 5.64
C GLY A 113 9.60 18.56 5.73
N GLY A 114 10.26 19.57 5.15
CA GLY A 114 11.69 19.81 5.08
C GLY A 114 12.59 18.59 5.26
N HIS A 115 13.27 18.16 4.19
CA HIS A 115 14.58 17.55 4.40
C HIS A 115 15.40 18.52 5.25
N SER A 116 15.48 18.27 6.56
CA SER A 116 16.50 18.88 7.38
C SER A 116 17.80 18.36 6.79
N LEU A 117 18.52 19.23 6.06
CA LEU A 117 19.93 19.05 5.76
C LEU A 117 20.72 19.23 7.08
N GLY A 118 20.31 18.51 8.12
CA GLY A 118 21.00 18.39 9.37
C GLY A 118 22.13 17.41 9.16
N ASN A 119 23.30 17.95 8.83
CA ASN A 119 24.57 17.25 8.90
C ASN A 119 24.82 16.86 10.37
N GLY A 120 24.35 15.68 10.78
CA GLY A 120 24.32 15.27 12.18
C GLY A 120 24.73 13.81 12.35
N SER A 121 26.02 13.61 12.62
CA SER A 121 26.71 12.45 13.19
C SER A 121 25.96 11.11 13.18
N TYR A 122 26.47 10.16 12.38
CA TYR A 122 26.19 8.74 12.58
C TYR A 122 26.56 8.34 14.02
N TYR A 123 25.65 7.67 14.70
CA TYR A 123 25.96 6.90 15.89
C TYR A 123 26.73 5.67 15.42
N ASN A 124 28.03 5.61 15.71
CA ASN A 124 28.83 4.39 15.64
C ASN A 124 28.73 3.73 17.02
N PRO A 125 27.99 2.62 17.19
CA PRO A 125 28.14 1.83 18.40
C PRO A 125 29.53 1.24 18.35
N GLU A 126 30.39 1.72 19.23
CA GLU A 126 31.66 1.07 19.55
C GLU A 126 31.39 -0.41 19.84
N GLU A 127 32.25 -1.23 19.27
CA GLU A 127 32.28 -2.68 19.40
C GLU A 127 32.46 -3.03 20.89
N GLU A 128 31.36 -3.30 21.60
CA GLU A 128 31.42 -4.08 22.83
C GLU A 128 31.31 -5.55 22.46
N GLU A 129 32.46 -6.22 22.47
CA GLU A 129 32.60 -7.67 22.44
C GLU A 129 31.85 -8.28 23.64
N VAL A 130 30.60 -8.70 23.43
CA VAL A 130 29.92 -9.63 24.31
C VAL A 130 29.97 -11.01 23.66
N MET A 131 30.99 -11.75 24.07
CA MET A 131 31.18 -13.17 23.86
C MET A 131 30.01 -13.94 24.49
N ASP A 132 29.10 -14.45 23.65
CA ASP A 132 28.16 -15.51 24.06
C ASP A 132 28.43 -16.75 23.18
N ASP A 133 29.04 -17.75 23.83
CA ASP A 133 29.45 -19.03 23.29
C ASP A 133 28.22 -19.91 23.03
N VAL A 134 27.63 -19.75 21.84
CA VAL A 134 26.77 -20.79 21.25
C VAL A 134 26.95 -20.74 19.74
N GLY A 135 27.81 -21.62 19.22
CA GLY A 135 28.09 -21.77 17.80
C GLY A 135 26.84 -22.18 17.01
N TYR A 136 26.09 -21.19 16.52
CA TYR A 136 25.12 -21.41 15.45
C TYR A 136 25.87 -21.39 14.11
N GLU A 137 26.13 -22.58 13.59
CA GLU A 137 26.73 -22.76 12.27
C GLU A 137 25.67 -22.43 11.20
N ALA A 138 25.68 -21.19 10.71
CA ALA A 138 24.78 -20.72 9.65
C ALA A 138 25.18 -21.32 8.29
N GLY A 139 24.81 -22.58 8.07
CA GLY A 139 24.95 -23.27 6.78
C GLY A 139 23.75 -23.05 5.86
N THR A 140 23.98 -22.71 4.60
CA THR A 140 22.94 -22.77 3.57
C THR A 140 22.76 -24.22 3.10
N TYR A 141 21.78 -24.93 3.65
CA TYR A 141 21.40 -26.25 3.14
C TYR A 141 20.48 -26.12 1.93
N ARG A 142 20.89 -26.66 0.78
CA ARG A 142 20.00 -26.94 -0.37
C ARG A 142 19.58 -28.40 -0.31
N LEU A 143 18.34 -28.67 0.09
CA LEU A 143 17.68 -29.94 -0.19
C LEU A 143 16.78 -29.74 -1.42
N GLY A 144 17.21 -30.30 -2.56
CA GLY A 144 16.40 -30.47 -3.77
C GLY A 144 16.23 -29.23 -4.65
N GLY A 145 17.00 -29.15 -5.74
CA GLY A 145 16.75 -28.17 -6.81
C GLY A 145 17.97 -27.94 -7.71
N SER A 146 18.10 -28.77 -8.74
CA SER A 146 19.17 -28.68 -9.74
C SER A 146 18.94 -27.48 -10.66
N SER A 147 19.70 -26.42 -10.42
CA SER A 147 20.20 -25.44 -11.40
C SER A 147 21.06 -24.45 -10.62
N VAL A 148 22.37 -24.67 -10.65
CA VAL A 148 23.37 -23.73 -10.17
C VAL A 148 23.39 -22.56 -11.15
N ALA A 149 22.55 -21.56 -10.90
CA ALA A 149 22.88 -20.22 -11.37
C ALA A 149 24.08 -19.78 -10.53
N VAL A 150 25.23 -19.63 -11.19
CA VAL A 150 26.45 -19.09 -10.60
C VAL A 150 26.11 -17.68 -10.12
N LEU A 151 25.77 -17.55 -8.84
CA LEU A 151 25.59 -16.26 -8.19
C LEU A 151 26.97 -15.79 -7.75
N ASP A 152 27.28 -14.56 -8.14
CA ASP A 152 28.45 -13.80 -7.74
C ASP A 152 28.78 -13.97 -6.25
N ASN A 153 30.06 -14.01 -5.90
CA ASN A 153 30.56 -14.39 -4.57
C ASN A 153 30.36 -13.32 -3.49
N ASP A 154 29.70 -12.21 -3.81
CA ASP A 154 29.42 -11.13 -2.88
C ASP A 154 28.20 -11.45 -1.99
N PRO A 155 28.39 -11.61 -0.66
CA PRO A 155 27.29 -11.83 0.28
C PRO A 155 26.28 -10.67 0.30
N GLU A 156 26.71 -9.43 0.03
CA GLU A 156 25.80 -8.28 0.00
C GLU A 156 24.87 -8.31 -1.20
N ALA A 157 25.40 -8.57 -2.41
CA ALA A 157 24.60 -8.73 -3.62
C ALA A 157 23.53 -9.81 -3.47
N ARG A 158 23.84 -10.94 -2.82
CA ARG A 158 22.86 -12.01 -2.53
C ARG A 158 21.77 -11.55 -1.56
N ARG A 159 22.14 -10.86 -0.48
CA ARG A 159 21.17 -10.29 0.48
C ARG A 159 20.26 -9.28 -0.20
N GLN A 160 20.79 -8.39 -1.04
CA GLN A 160 20.00 -7.40 -1.77
C GLN A 160 19.03 -8.05 -2.78
N LEU A 161 19.49 -9.07 -3.51
CA LEU A 161 18.66 -9.82 -4.46
C LEU A 161 17.49 -10.52 -3.73
N LEU A 162 17.77 -11.17 -2.61
CA LEU A 162 16.76 -11.81 -1.77
C LEU A 162 15.78 -10.77 -1.22
N ALA A 163 16.27 -9.66 -0.67
CA ALA A 163 15.43 -8.58 -0.15
C ALA A 163 14.50 -8.03 -1.23
N ARG A 164 15.02 -7.73 -2.43
CA ARG A 164 14.23 -7.25 -3.56
C ARG A 164 13.20 -8.28 -4.01
N ALA A 165 13.58 -9.55 -4.10
CA ALA A 165 12.66 -10.63 -4.46
C ALA A 165 11.54 -10.79 -3.43
N THR A 166 11.84 -10.68 -2.14
CA THR A 166 10.84 -10.74 -1.06
C THR A 166 9.87 -9.56 -1.11
N LEU A 167 10.37 -8.33 -1.27
CA LEU A 167 9.52 -7.14 -1.39
C LEU A 167 8.57 -7.24 -2.59
N SER A 168 9.05 -7.67 -3.76
CA SER A 168 8.20 -7.85 -4.94
C SER A 168 7.08 -8.89 -4.74
N ARG A 169 7.33 -9.94 -3.95
CA ARG A 169 6.30 -10.93 -3.62
C ARG A 169 5.24 -10.34 -2.70
N LEU A 170 5.66 -9.57 -1.68
CA LEU A 170 4.76 -8.88 -0.77
C LEU A 170 3.87 -7.89 -1.53
N THR A 171 4.43 -7.06 -2.41
CA THR A 171 3.64 -6.10 -3.19
C THR A 171 2.66 -6.78 -4.12
N LYS A 172 3.06 -7.89 -4.76
CA LYS A 172 2.17 -8.64 -5.66
C LYS A 172 1.04 -9.34 -4.87
N GLN A 173 1.33 -9.79 -3.66
CA GLN A 173 0.31 -10.34 -2.78
C GLN A 173 -0.68 -9.25 -2.34
N GLU A 174 -0.19 -8.07 -1.94
CA GLU A 174 -1.06 -6.93 -1.61
C GLU A 174 -1.94 -6.53 -2.80
N GLU A 175 -1.39 -6.45 -4.03
CA GLU A 175 -2.16 -6.18 -5.24
C GLU A 175 -3.28 -7.22 -5.43
N LYS A 176 -2.97 -8.51 -5.29
CA LYS A 176 -3.96 -9.59 -5.44
C LYS A 176 -5.07 -9.52 -4.39
N GLU A 177 -4.72 -9.25 -3.13
CA GLU A 177 -5.71 -9.08 -2.05
C GLU A 177 -6.63 -7.87 -2.28
N MET A 178 -6.09 -6.80 -2.88
CA MET A 178 -6.87 -5.62 -3.26
C MET A 178 -7.84 -5.93 -4.41
N ASP A 179 -7.39 -6.68 -5.41
CA ASP A 179 -8.23 -7.08 -6.55
C ASP A 179 -9.35 -8.03 -6.10
N GLU A 180 -9.04 -9.02 -5.25
CA GLU A 180 -10.03 -9.94 -4.68
C GLU A 180 -11.05 -9.23 -3.77
N GLY A 181 -10.60 -8.18 -3.09
CA GLY A 181 -11.45 -7.32 -2.26
C GLY A 181 -12.25 -6.28 -3.05
N CYS A 182 -12.08 -6.15 -4.36
CA CYS A 182 -12.83 -5.18 -5.16
C CYS A 182 -14.19 -5.77 -5.58
N GLY A 183 -15.28 -5.07 -5.28
CA GLY A 183 -16.59 -5.40 -5.82
C GLY A 183 -16.69 -4.88 -7.24
N SER A 184 -16.25 -5.65 -8.23
CA SER A 184 -16.31 -5.26 -9.64
C SER A 184 -17.72 -4.76 -10.03
N ALA A 185 -17.74 -3.71 -10.85
CA ALA A 185 -18.94 -2.98 -11.29
C ALA A 185 -19.77 -3.74 -12.32
#